data_AF-A0A0R3PT44-F1
#
_entry.id   AF-A0A0R3PT44-F1
#
_cell.length_a   1.000
_cell.length_b   1.000
_cell.length_c   1.000
_cell.angle_alpha   90.00
_cell.angle_beta   90.00
_cell.angle_gamma   90.00
#
_symmetry.space_group_name_H-M   'P 1'
#
loop_
_entity.id
_entity.type
_entity.pdbx_description
1 polymer ?
#
loop_
_entity_poly.entity_id
_entity_poly.type
_entity_poly.pdbx_seq_one_letter_code
_entity_poly.pdbx_strand_id
1 'polypeptide(L)'
;MVVPFRLTRNMVNGFGPTGVEGSFRRSCEATLRVMRDNKDTLLTVIQTFVHDPLLEWINTEARAQQKRGRCEQKINAPSAESVQLILKRLEGHIVSPEVYKHKFSCAPMSLEGQVAKLIDIASDERNLAQMYIGWGPFI
;
A
#
# COMPACT_ATOMS: atom_id res chain seq x y z
N MET A 1 0.75 -7.19 5.17
CA MET A 1 2.12 -7.15 4.62
C MET A 1 2.93 -6.17 5.43
N VAL A 2 4.17 -6.53 5.78
CA VAL A 2 5.03 -5.77 6.71
C VAL A 2 5.68 -4.58 6.00
N VAL A 3 6.18 -4.78 4.78
CA VAL A 3 6.70 -3.69 3.92
C VAL A 3 5.58 -3.11 3.02
N PRO A 4 5.59 -1.79 2.73
CA PRO A 4 4.57 -1.14 1.91
C PRO A 4 4.74 -1.43 0.40
N PHE A 5 5.98 -1.63 -0.06
CA PHE A 5 6.31 -2.00 -1.44
C PHE A 5 7.67 -2.70 -1.47
N ARG A 6 8.03 -3.29 -2.60
CA ARG A 6 9.32 -3.96 -2.76
C ARG A 6 10.43 -2.93 -2.96
N LEU A 7 11.36 -2.88 -2.01
CA LEU A 7 12.59 -2.09 -2.09
C LEU A 7 13.72 -2.85 -1.40
N THR A 8 14.26 -3.85 -2.09
CA THR A 8 15.31 -4.72 -1.55
C THR A 8 16.70 -4.17 -1.84
N ARG A 9 17.73 -4.80 -1.26
CA ARG A 9 19.13 -4.39 -1.42
C ARG A 9 19.57 -4.37 -2.88
N ASN A 10 19.22 -5.39 -3.68
CA ASN A 10 19.56 -5.39 -5.11
C ASN A 10 18.88 -4.26 -5.88
N MET A 11 17.64 -3.89 -5.53
CA MET A 11 16.97 -2.74 -6.16
C MET A 11 17.68 -1.43 -5.82
N VAL A 12 18.03 -1.22 -4.55
CA VAL A 12 18.75 -0.03 -4.10
C VAL A 12 20.12 0.07 -4.75
N ASN A 13 20.84 -1.06 -4.85
CA ASN A 13 22.13 -1.13 -5.55
C ASN A 13 21.98 -0.83 -7.05
N GLY A 14 20.88 -1.26 -7.67
CA GLY A 14 20.57 -0.99 -9.08
C GLY A 14 20.36 0.49 -9.41
N PHE A 15 20.03 1.32 -8.44
CA PHE A 15 19.93 2.78 -8.63
C PHE A 15 21.28 3.49 -8.71
N GLY A 16 22.39 2.76 -8.52
CA GLY A 16 23.73 3.28 -8.63
C GLY A 16 24.19 4.04 -7.38
N PRO A 17 25.19 4.93 -7.50
CA PRO A 17 25.88 5.51 -6.34
C PRO A 17 25.00 6.42 -5.48
N THR A 18 23.92 6.96 -6.05
CA THR A 18 22.95 7.80 -5.32
C THR A 18 21.93 6.98 -4.54
N GLY A 19 21.82 5.68 -4.79
CA GLY A 19 20.80 4.81 -4.18
C GLY A 19 19.39 5.39 -4.32
N VAL A 20 18.63 5.38 -3.22
CA VAL A 20 17.24 5.87 -3.16
C VAL A 20 17.14 7.40 -3.23
N GLU A 21 18.19 8.14 -2.87
CA GLU A 21 18.20 9.62 -2.80
C GLU A 21 18.29 10.30 -4.17
N GLY A 22 18.46 9.53 -5.25
CA GLY A 22 18.59 10.04 -6.60
C GLY A 22 17.26 10.28 -7.32
N SER A 23 17.18 9.80 -8.56
CA SER A 23 15.98 9.90 -9.40
C SER A 23 14.77 9.20 -8.78
N PHE A 24 15.00 8.13 -8.01
CA PHE A 24 13.94 7.35 -7.36
C PHE A 24 13.10 8.21 -6.40
N ARG A 25 13.72 8.81 -5.37
CA ARG A 25 13.01 9.68 -4.41
C ARG A 25 12.28 10.83 -5.12
N ARG A 26 12.95 11.53 -6.05
CA ARG A 26 12.32 12.66 -6.78
C ARG A 26 11.10 12.22 -7.59
N SER A 27 11.18 11.04 -8.22
CA SER A 27 10.06 10.48 -8.98
C SER A 27 8.91 10.07 -8.07
N CYS A 28 9.21 9.49 -6.90
CA CYS A 28 8.21 9.17 -5.88
C CYS A 28 7.51 10.44 -5.36
N GLU A 29 8.27 11.49 -5.05
CA GLU A 29 7.73 12.77 -4.59
C GLU A 29 6.85 13.42 -5.66
N ALA A 30 7.31 13.48 -6.91
CA ALA A 30 6.53 14.03 -8.02
C ALA A 30 5.23 13.24 -8.26
N THR A 31 5.31 11.91 -8.24
CA THR A 31 4.14 11.03 -8.40
C THR A 31 3.15 11.24 -7.27
N LEU A 32 3.61 11.21 -6.02
CA LEU A 32 2.75 11.40 -4.86
C LEU A 32 2.10 12.79 -4.86
N ARG A 33 2.81 13.82 -5.37
CA ARG A 33 2.27 15.18 -5.48
C ARG A 33 1.06 15.19 -6.41
N VAL A 34 1.23 14.64 -7.61
CA VAL A 34 0.14 14.52 -8.59
C VAL A 34 -1.03 13.72 -8.02
N MET A 35 -0.77 12.64 -7.29
CA MET A 35 -1.82 11.85 -6.65
C MET A 35 -2.58 12.63 -5.56
N ARG A 36 -1.89 13.44 -4.75
CA ARG A 36 -2.51 14.27 -3.71
C ARG A 36 -3.31 15.43 -4.32
N ASP A 37 -2.76 16.07 -5.35
CA ASP A 37 -3.40 17.20 -6.05
C ASP A 37 -4.68 16.77 -6.77
N ASN A 38 -4.71 15.54 -7.30
CA ASN A 38 -5.85 14.97 -8.02
C ASN A 38 -6.60 13.91 -7.19
N LYS A 39 -6.58 14.02 -5.85
CA LYS A 39 -7.16 13.01 -4.96
C LYS A 39 -8.64 12.77 -5.20
N ASP A 40 -9.42 13.81 -5.51
CA ASP A 40 -10.87 13.71 -5.68
C ASP A 40 -11.22 12.90 -6.93
N THR A 41 -10.53 13.19 -8.05
CA THR A 41 -10.64 12.41 -9.29
C THR A 41 -10.26 10.95 -9.08
N LEU A 42 -9.16 10.70 -8.37
CA LEU A 42 -8.71 9.34 -8.05
C LEU A 42 -9.75 8.61 -7.19
N LEU A 43 -10.31 9.27 -6.19
CA LEU A 43 -11.33 8.70 -5.31
C LEU A 43 -12.63 8.39 -6.05
N THR A 44 -13.09 9.26 -6.96
CA THR A 44 -14.25 8.98 -7.80
C THR A 44 -14.07 7.71 -8.60
N VAL A 45 -12.91 7.54 -9.25
CA VAL A 45 -12.60 6.33 -10.02
C VAL A 45 -12.59 5.10 -9.11
N ILE A 46 -11.94 5.17 -7.94
CA ILE A 46 -11.89 4.05 -6.98
C ILE A 46 -13.28 3.69 -6.44
N GLN A 47 -14.13 4.68 -6.15
CA GLN A 47 -15.51 4.45 -5.71
C GLN A 47 -16.31 3.70 -6.78
N THR A 48 -16.13 4.01 -8.06
CA THR A 48 -16.82 3.25 -9.12
C THR A 48 -16.46 1.77 -9.13
N PHE A 49 -15.20 1.40 -8.85
CA PHE A 49 -14.79 0.01 -8.71
C PHE A 49 -15.38 -0.68 -7.48
N VAL A 50 -15.58 0.03 -6.36
CA VAL A 50 -16.19 -0.53 -5.15
C VAL A 50 -17.68 -0.81 -5.36
N HIS A 51 -18.34 0.05 -6.13
CA HIS A 51 -19.77 -0.03 -6.43
C HIS A 51 -20.08 -0.77 -7.74
N ASP A 52 -19.10 -1.47 -8.33
CA ASP A 52 -19.32 -2.25 -9.54
C ASP A 52 -20.21 -3.48 -9.22
N PRO A 53 -21.39 -3.62 -9.85
CA PRO A 53 -22.32 -4.72 -9.57
C PRO A 53 -21.72 -6.11 -9.82
N LEU A 54 -20.79 -6.25 -10.77
CA LEU A 54 -20.14 -7.53 -11.06
C LEU A 54 -19.20 -7.95 -9.93
N LEU A 55 -18.51 -6.99 -9.32
CA LEU A 55 -17.69 -7.24 -8.13
C LEU A 55 -18.58 -7.58 -6.93
N GLU A 56 -19.71 -6.91 -6.75
CA GLU A 56 -20.69 -7.27 -5.71
C GLU A 56 -21.28 -8.67 -5.91
N TRP A 57 -21.52 -9.10 -7.15
CA TRP A 57 -22.04 -10.43 -7.47
C TRP A 57 -21.01 -11.53 -7.17
N ILE A 58 -19.76 -11.36 -7.61
CA ILE A 58 -18.66 -12.28 -7.27
C ILE A 58 -18.52 -12.41 -5.75
N ASN A 59 -18.70 -11.31 -5.00
CA ASN A 59 -18.68 -11.32 -3.55
C ASN A 59 -19.85 -12.08 -2.93
N THR A 60 -21.04 -11.95 -3.52
CA THR A 60 -22.25 -12.63 -3.04
C THR A 60 -22.16 -14.13 -3.29
N GLU A 61 -21.68 -14.54 -4.46
CA GLU A 61 -21.45 -15.95 -4.80
C GLU A 61 -20.35 -16.57 -3.94
N ALA A 62 -19.24 -15.87 -3.74
CA ALA A 62 -18.16 -16.35 -2.88
C ALA A 62 -18.59 -16.47 -1.41
N ARG A 63 -19.35 -15.49 -0.88
CA ARG A 63 -19.94 -15.58 0.48
C ARG A 63 -20.95 -16.71 0.58
N ALA A 64 -21.74 -16.97 -0.46
CA ALA A 64 -22.69 -18.09 -0.50
C ALA A 64 -21.97 -19.45 -0.55
N GLN A 65 -20.85 -19.56 -1.27
CA GLN A 65 -20.00 -20.76 -1.31
C GLN A 65 -19.24 -20.98 0.00
N GLN A 66 -18.81 -19.91 0.66
CA GLN A 66 -18.14 -19.97 1.97
C GLN A 66 -19.11 -20.41 3.08
N LYS A 67 -20.37 -19.95 3.06
CA LYS A 67 -21.44 -20.47 3.93
C LYS A 67 -21.75 -21.95 3.71
N ARG A 68 -21.46 -22.49 2.52
CA ARG A 68 -21.61 -23.92 2.17
C ARG A 68 -20.38 -24.76 2.53
N GLY A 69 -19.38 -24.20 3.23
CA GLY A 69 -18.22 -24.92 3.76
C GLY A 69 -17.25 -25.47 2.71
N ARG A 70 -17.34 -25.01 1.45
CA ARG A 70 -16.60 -25.61 0.32
C ARG A 70 -15.35 -24.83 -0.13
N CYS A 71 -15.11 -23.63 0.40
CA CYS A 71 -13.91 -22.84 0.10
C CYS A 71 -13.59 -21.82 1.21
N GLU A 72 -12.35 -21.78 1.70
CA GLU A 72 -11.83 -20.76 2.64
C GLU A 72 -11.23 -19.53 1.92
N GLN A 73 -11.49 -19.34 0.62
CA GLN A 73 -11.01 -18.17 -0.10
C GLN A 73 -11.82 -16.94 0.32
N LYS A 74 -11.30 -16.18 1.28
CA LYS A 74 -11.70 -14.78 1.48
C LYS A 74 -11.37 -14.02 0.19
N ILE A 75 -12.38 -13.79 -0.65
CA ILE A 75 -12.27 -12.81 -1.71
C ILE A 75 -12.16 -11.44 -1.03
N ASN A 76 -10.96 -10.87 -1.03
CA ASN A 76 -10.69 -9.53 -0.51
C ASN A 76 -11.20 -8.52 -1.54
N ALA A 77 -12.51 -8.35 -1.59
CA ALA A 77 -13.12 -7.38 -2.46
C ALA A 77 -12.81 -5.95 -2.00
N PRO A 78 -12.69 -4.99 -2.93
CA PRO A 78 -12.60 -3.58 -2.57
C PRO A 78 -13.88 -3.19 -1.81
N SER A 79 -13.74 -2.79 -0.54
CA SER A 79 -14.83 -2.37 0.34
C SER A 79 -14.80 -0.85 0.56
N ALA A 80 -15.87 -0.29 1.11
CA ALA A 80 -15.91 1.11 1.54
C ALA A 80 -14.78 1.45 2.54
N GLU A 81 -14.35 0.49 3.35
CA GLU A 81 -13.22 0.65 4.28
C GLU A 81 -11.89 0.82 3.53
N SER A 82 -11.69 0.11 2.42
CA SER A 82 -10.51 0.28 1.55
C SER A 82 -10.44 1.68 0.96
N VAL A 83 -11.57 2.30 0.62
CA VAL A 83 -11.62 3.69 0.14
C VAL A 83 -11.17 4.66 1.22
N GLN A 84 -11.65 4.50 2.45
CA GLN A 84 -11.22 5.33 3.58
C GLN A 84 -9.72 5.18 3.86
N LEU A 85 -9.19 3.96 3.68
CA LEU A 85 -7.76 3.69 3.83
C LEU A 85 -6.91 4.44 2.79
N ILE A 86 -7.39 4.45 1.55
CA ILE A 86 -6.74 5.15 0.44
C ILE A 86 -6.78 6.65 0.68
N LEU A 87 -7.93 7.18 1.11
CA LEU A 87 -8.07 8.60 1.46
C LEU A 87 -7.06 9.00 2.55
N LYS A 88 -6.94 8.22 3.62
CA LYS A 88 -5.93 8.47 4.67
C LYS A 88 -4.50 8.49 4.13
N ARG A 89 -4.16 7.61 3.17
CA ARG A 89 -2.84 7.59 2.53
C ARG A 89 -2.59 8.85 1.70
N LEU A 90 -3.59 9.33 0.96
CA LEU A 90 -3.51 10.56 0.17
C LEU A 90 -3.40 11.81 1.06
N GLU A 91 -3.99 11.78 2.26
CA GLU A 91 -3.86 12.85 3.25
C GLU A 91 -2.51 12.87 3.99
N GLY A 92 -1.63 11.91 3.71
CA GLY A 92 -0.30 11.85 4.31
C GLY A 92 -0.18 10.98 5.55
N HIS A 93 -1.15 10.10 5.81
CA HIS A 93 -1.04 9.09 6.84
C HIS A 93 -0.35 7.83 6.30
N ILE A 94 0.50 7.22 7.12
CA ILE A 94 1.06 5.91 6.83
C ILE A 94 0.14 4.86 7.45
N VAL A 95 -0.59 4.17 6.57
CA VAL A 95 -1.41 3.04 6.98
C VAL A 95 -0.56 1.79 6.99
N SER A 96 -0.11 1.41 8.17
CA SER A 96 0.59 0.15 8.41
C SER A 96 -0.32 -0.89 9.07
N PRO A 97 0.02 -2.19 8.97
CA PRO A 97 -0.68 -3.23 9.74
C PRO A 97 -0.69 -2.91 11.24
N GLU A 98 -1.66 -3.47 11.97
CA GLU A 98 -1.83 -3.32 13.45
C GLU A 98 -0.52 -3.36 14.24
N VAL A 99 0.48 -4.11 13.77
CA VAL A 99 1.85 -4.20 14.32
C VAL A 99 2.53 -2.84 14.53
N TYR A 100 2.17 -1.81 13.75
CA TYR A 100 2.78 -0.48 13.82
C TYR A 100 1.84 0.64 14.27
N LYS A 101 0.63 0.30 14.76
CA LYS A 101 -0.43 1.27 15.09
C LYS A 101 0.02 2.35 16.08
N HIS A 102 1.01 2.04 16.93
CA HIS A 102 1.59 2.96 17.93
C HIS A 102 2.90 3.65 17.49
N LYS A 103 3.48 3.27 16.35
CA LYS A 103 4.77 3.80 15.88
C LYS A 103 4.64 5.00 14.94
N PHE A 104 3.46 5.22 14.38
CA PHE A 104 3.21 6.31 13.45
C PHE A 104 2.46 7.45 14.13
N SER A 105 2.95 8.67 13.91
CA SER A 105 2.24 9.87 14.31
C SER A 105 0.85 9.87 13.69
N CYS A 106 -0.15 10.26 14.47
CA CYS A 106 -1.52 10.45 13.98
C CYS A 106 -1.64 11.72 13.12
N ALA A 107 -0.63 12.61 13.16
CA ALA A 107 -0.62 13.81 12.35
C ALA A 107 -0.24 13.50 10.89
N PRO A 108 -0.87 14.16 9.91
CA PRO A 108 -0.54 14.00 8.50
C PRO A 108 0.89 14.47 8.23
N MET A 109 1.65 13.68 7.46
CA MET A 109 3.02 14.01 7.10
C MET A 109 3.08 14.89 5.85
N SER A 110 4.13 15.70 5.76
CA SER A 110 4.50 16.34 4.50
C SER A 110 4.72 15.27 3.42
N LEU A 111 4.67 15.70 2.16
CA LEU A 111 4.86 14.80 1.03
C LEU A 111 6.23 14.13 1.06
N GLU A 112 7.28 14.93 1.27
CA GLU A 112 8.67 14.50 1.36
C GLU A 112 8.88 13.59 2.57
N GLY A 113 8.24 13.93 3.70
CA GLY A 113 8.28 13.12 4.92
C GLY A 113 7.60 11.76 4.74
N GLN A 114 6.44 11.73 4.08
CA GLN A 114 5.74 10.48 3.79
C GLN A 114 6.56 9.58 2.87
N VAL A 115 7.15 10.14 1.79
CA VAL A 115 8.03 9.38 0.89
C VAL A 115 9.25 8.85 1.63
N ALA A 116 9.95 9.71 2.39
CA ALA A 116 11.12 9.30 3.16
C ALA A 116 10.79 8.16 4.11
N LYS A 117 9.66 8.25 4.81
CA LYS A 117 9.28 7.23 5.77
C LYS A 117 8.82 5.92 5.12
N LEU A 118 8.13 6.00 3.98
CA LEU A 118 7.75 4.81 3.22
C LEU A 118 8.98 4.07 2.65
N ILE A 119 9.98 4.81 2.18
CA ILE A 119 11.28 4.25 1.75
C ILE A 119 11.96 3.54 2.92
N ASP A 120 12.07 4.21 4.07
CA ASP A 120 12.66 3.65 5.30
C ASP A 120 12.00 2.32 5.71
N ILE A 121 10.67 2.28 5.76
CA ILE A 121 9.94 1.05 6.10
C ILE A 121 10.16 -0.06 5.06
N ALA A 122 10.23 0.29 3.77
CA ALA A 122 10.36 -0.68 2.68
C ALA A 122 11.77 -1.29 2.61
N SER A 123 12.82 -0.52 2.96
CA SER A 123 14.21 -0.96 2.96
C SER A 123 14.70 -1.52 4.30
N ASP A 124 13.90 -1.43 5.37
CA ASP A 124 14.28 -1.92 6.70
C ASP A 124 14.47 -3.45 6.69
N GLU A 125 15.69 -3.89 7.00
CA GLU A 125 16.09 -5.30 7.05
C GLU A 125 15.20 -6.13 7.98
N ARG A 126 14.73 -5.55 9.09
CA ARG A 126 13.85 -6.26 10.05
C ARG A 126 12.47 -6.50 9.46
N ASN A 127 11.99 -5.56 8.64
CA ASN A 127 10.70 -5.69 7.95
C ASN A 127 10.83 -6.68 6.78
N LEU A 128 11.95 -6.63 6.05
CA LEU A 128 12.27 -7.56 4.98
C LEU A 128 12.43 -8.99 5.50
N ALA A 129 13.11 -9.20 6.63
CA ALA A 129 13.29 -10.52 7.24
C ALA A 129 11.97 -11.18 7.68
N GLN A 130 10.92 -10.40 7.95
CA GLN A 130 9.59 -10.89 8.29
C GLN A 130 8.73 -11.22 7.06
N MET A 131 9.19 -10.91 5.85
CA MET A 131 8.47 -11.23 4.64
C MET A 131 8.52 -12.73 4.34
N TYR A 132 7.45 -13.23 3.75
CA TYR A 132 7.35 -14.61 3.29
C TYR A 132 8.54 -14.99 2.41
N ILE A 133 9.10 -16.20 2.59
CA ILE A 133 10.32 -16.62 1.88
C ILE A 133 10.20 -16.56 0.35
N GLY A 134 9.04 -16.92 -0.21
CA GLY A 134 8.78 -16.84 -1.65
C GLY A 134 8.63 -15.40 -2.18
N TRP A 135 8.54 -14.41 -1.29
CA TRP A 135 8.71 -13.01 -1.66
C TRP A 135 10.18 -12.67 -1.92
N GLY A 136 11.17 -13.49 -1.56
CA GLY A 136 12.58 -13.21 -1.81
C GLY A 136 13.02 -11.85 -1.24
N PRO A 137 13.01 -11.66 0.10
CA PRO A 137 13.45 -10.40 0.71
C PRO A 137 14.97 -10.19 0.68
N PHE A 138 15.73 -11.26 0.52
CA PHE A 138 17.19 -11.30 0.54
C PHE A 138 17.86 -10.94 -0.79
N ILE A 139 17.07 -10.77 -1.87
CA ILE A 139 17.55 -10.34 -3.19
C ILE A 139 17.52 -8.82 -3.28
#